data_AF-A0A1E4LDM6-F1
#
_entry.id   AF-A0A1E4LDM6-F1
#
_cell.length_a   1.000
_cell.length_b   1.000
_cell.length_c   1.000
_cell.angle_alpha   90.00
_cell.angle_beta   90.00
_cell.angle_gamma   90.00
#
_symmetry.space_group_name_H-M   'P 1'
#
loop_
_entity.id
_entity.type
_entity.pdbx_description
1 polymer ?
#
loop_
_entity_poly.entity_id
_entity_poly.type
_entity_poly.pdbx_seq_one_letter_code
_entity_poly.pdbx_strand_id
1 'polypeptide(L)'
;MRNLLLTLACGVCGIIAGVGLPAKGQSNWMLFVVGIGLAGATIYAAARRRPERSWASRYDGIGLFIILLVVTIIVNPVFISAQAVSTNATCMSHLKQLGNELIIYSCDFDDHLPPRDHWLSRIYNKGSTICPASKAPYSYALNERLAGKSLAELEIPGETVMVFECESQVPDPVGDKTKFAAPHGGLGFIALANGAVVNEKKSEVKYNWTPTLISPAIDQ
;
A
#
# COMPACT_ATOMS: atom_id res chain seq x y z
N MET A 1 -42.47 -30.06 10.84
CA MET A 1 -41.03 -29.74 11.07
C MET A 1 -40.13 -29.97 9.85
N ARG A 2 -40.37 -30.97 8.98
CA ARG A 2 -39.57 -31.21 7.76
C ARG A 2 -39.55 -30.06 6.72
N ASN A 3 -40.64 -29.31 6.57
CA ASN A 3 -40.71 -28.25 5.54
C ASN A 3 -39.99 -26.94 5.91
N LEU A 4 -39.67 -26.72 7.19
CA LEU A 4 -38.95 -25.52 7.65
C LEU A 4 -37.43 -25.66 7.48
N LEU A 5 -36.91 -26.88 7.64
CA LEU A 5 -35.51 -27.21 7.38
C LEU A 5 -35.15 -27.05 5.90
N LEU A 6 -36.06 -27.37 4.98
CA LEU A 6 -35.86 -27.16 3.53
C LEU A 6 -35.84 -25.68 3.12
N THR A 7 -36.63 -24.82 3.76
CA THR A 7 -36.66 -23.38 3.42
C THR A 7 -35.45 -22.63 3.96
N LEU A 8 -34.97 -23.00 5.16
CA LEU A 8 -33.72 -22.47 5.71
C LEU A 8 -32.49 -22.94 4.92
N ALA A 9 -32.47 -24.22 4.48
CA ALA A 9 -31.38 -24.75 3.68
C ALA A 9 -31.27 -24.08 2.30
N CYS A 10 -32.39 -23.82 1.60
CA CYS A 10 -32.35 -23.11 0.30
C CYS A 10 -32.01 -21.62 0.44
N GLY A 11 -32.46 -20.94 1.49
CA GLY A 11 -32.18 -19.51 1.70
C GLY A 11 -30.71 -19.23 2.02
N VAL A 12 -30.06 -20.10 2.79
CA VAL A 12 -28.64 -19.94 3.16
C VAL A 12 -27.70 -20.31 2.01
N CYS A 13 -28.05 -21.32 1.19
CA CYS A 13 -27.24 -21.71 0.02
C CYS A 13 -27.23 -20.64 -1.08
N GLY A 14 -28.35 -19.93 -1.30
CA GLY A 14 -28.42 -18.86 -2.31
C GLY A 14 -27.56 -17.63 -1.98
N ILE A 15 -27.37 -17.32 -0.70
CA ILE A 15 -26.56 -16.18 -0.26
C ILE A 15 -25.06 -16.49 -0.40
N ILE A 16 -24.63 -17.74 -0.17
CA ILE A 16 -23.21 -18.11 -0.29
C ILE A 16 -22.79 -18.24 -1.78
N ALA A 17 -23.69 -18.62 -2.69
CA ALA A 17 -23.38 -18.76 -4.12
C ALA A 17 -23.39 -17.42 -4.91
N GLY A 18 -24.04 -16.37 -4.39
CA GLY A 18 -24.16 -15.07 -5.09
C GLY A 18 -23.11 -14.02 -4.71
N VAL A 19 -22.41 -14.20 -3.59
CA VAL A 19 -21.31 -13.31 -3.17
C VAL A 19 -20.03 -13.81 -3.82
N GLY A 20 -19.88 -13.52 -5.12
CA GLY A 20 -18.61 -13.70 -5.81
C GLY A 20 -17.49 -13.02 -5.03
N LEU A 21 -16.43 -13.77 -4.73
CA LEU A 21 -15.22 -13.23 -4.11
C LEU A 21 -14.71 -12.06 -4.96
N PRO A 22 -14.67 -10.83 -4.41
CA PRO A 22 -14.25 -9.69 -5.20
C PRO A 22 -12.76 -9.77 -5.51
N ALA A 23 -12.42 -9.45 -6.76
CA ALA A 23 -11.06 -9.18 -7.19
C ALA A 23 -10.48 -8.01 -6.36
N LYS A 24 -9.15 -8.05 -6.14
CA LYS A 24 -8.38 -7.14 -5.29
C LYS A 24 -8.77 -5.66 -5.50
N GLY A 25 -9.12 -4.96 -4.42
CA GLY A 25 -9.03 -3.50 -4.34
C GLY A 25 -10.34 -2.70 -4.22
N GLN A 26 -11.51 -3.33 -4.29
CA GLN A 26 -12.79 -2.61 -4.12
C GLN A 26 -13.53 -3.11 -2.87
N SER A 27 -13.68 -2.24 -1.88
CA SER A 27 -14.33 -2.54 -0.60
C SER A 27 -15.85 -2.73 -0.79
N ASN A 28 -16.23 -3.97 -1.11
CA ASN A 28 -17.62 -4.36 -1.36
C ASN A 28 -18.46 -4.54 -0.07
N TRP A 29 -18.11 -3.80 0.99
CA TRP A 29 -18.74 -3.88 2.30
C TRP A 29 -20.22 -3.48 2.24
N MET A 30 -20.58 -2.60 1.31
CA MET A 30 -21.98 -2.22 1.05
C MET A 30 -22.83 -3.42 0.60
N LEU A 31 -22.32 -4.31 -0.25
CA LEU A 31 -23.08 -5.51 -0.65
C LEU A 31 -23.22 -6.50 0.52
N PHE A 32 -22.26 -6.55 1.44
CA PHE A 32 -22.35 -7.38 2.63
C PHE A 32 -23.43 -6.85 3.61
N VAL A 33 -23.47 -5.53 3.83
CA VAL A 33 -24.50 -4.90 4.68
C VAL A 33 -25.89 -4.99 4.05
N VAL A 34 -26.01 -4.76 2.75
CA VAL A 34 -27.27 -4.92 2.01
C VAL A 34 -27.72 -6.40 2.02
N GLY A 35 -26.78 -7.34 1.85
CA GLY A 35 -27.04 -8.78 1.93
C GLY A 35 -27.57 -9.21 3.30
N ILE A 36 -26.97 -8.73 4.39
CA ILE A 36 -27.45 -8.98 5.76
C ILE A 36 -28.83 -8.33 5.96
N GLY A 37 -29.05 -7.11 5.44
CA GLY A 37 -30.34 -6.43 5.51
C GLY A 37 -31.48 -7.19 4.81
N LEU A 38 -31.23 -7.72 3.61
CA LEU A 38 -32.19 -8.53 2.86
C LEU A 38 -32.43 -9.91 3.52
N ALA A 39 -31.39 -10.53 4.07
CA ALA A 39 -31.52 -11.74 4.87
C ALA A 39 -32.36 -11.49 6.15
N GLY A 40 -32.12 -10.38 6.84
CA GLY A 40 -32.92 -9.94 7.98
C GLY A 40 -34.39 -9.70 7.61
N ALA A 41 -34.66 -9.06 6.48
CA ALA A 41 -36.02 -8.78 5.99
C ALA A 41 -36.77 -10.07 5.58
N THR A 42 -36.10 -11.03 4.96
CA THR A 42 -36.70 -12.32 4.58
C THR A 42 -36.98 -13.19 5.81
N ILE A 43 -36.07 -13.23 6.79
CA ILE A 43 -36.31 -13.89 8.08
C ILE A 43 -37.45 -13.20 8.84
N TYR A 44 -37.51 -11.87 8.82
CA TYR A 44 -38.60 -11.08 9.42
C TYR A 44 -39.96 -11.39 8.77
N ALA A 45 -40.02 -11.42 7.44
CA ALA A 45 -41.24 -11.76 6.70
C ALA A 45 -41.69 -13.22 6.94
N ALA A 46 -40.74 -14.16 7.05
CA ALA A 46 -41.02 -15.56 7.37
C ALA A 46 -41.49 -15.74 8.83
N ALA A 47 -40.94 -14.97 9.77
CA ALA A 47 -41.33 -15.00 11.18
C ALA A 47 -42.74 -14.43 11.42
N ARG A 48 -43.26 -13.59 10.51
CA ARG A 48 -44.60 -12.98 10.61
C ARG A 48 -45.74 -13.99 10.45
N ARG A 49 -45.48 -15.20 9.93
CA ARG A 49 -46.52 -16.24 9.68
C ARG A 49 -46.77 -17.19 10.86
N ARG A 50 -46.10 -17.04 12.02
CA ARG A 50 -46.37 -17.88 13.20
C ARG A 50 -47.20 -17.11 14.23
N PRO A 51 -48.47 -17.48 14.45
CA PRO A 51 -49.41 -16.65 15.23
C PRO A 51 -49.23 -16.67 16.74
N GLU A 52 -48.42 -17.55 17.35
CA GLU A 52 -48.22 -17.51 18.80
C GLU A 52 -46.76 -17.76 19.19
N ARG A 53 -46.02 -16.68 19.46
CA ARG A 53 -44.86 -16.69 20.36
C ARG A 53 -44.56 -15.27 20.84
N SER A 54 -44.42 -15.16 22.15
CA SER A 54 -44.28 -13.95 22.97
C SER A 54 -43.51 -12.81 22.30
N TRP A 55 -44.01 -11.59 22.51
CA TRP A 55 -43.53 -10.32 21.98
C TRP A 55 -42.03 -10.06 22.20
N ALA A 56 -41.38 -10.78 23.12
CA ALA A 56 -39.95 -10.76 23.41
C ALA A 56 -39.04 -11.13 22.21
N SER A 57 -39.45 -12.03 21.31
CA SER A 57 -38.57 -12.53 20.22
C SER A 57 -38.36 -11.54 19.07
N ARG A 58 -39.18 -10.49 18.96
CA ARG A 58 -39.13 -9.55 17.81
C ARG A 58 -38.18 -8.37 18.04
N TYR A 59 -37.93 -8.00 19.29
CA TYR A 59 -37.00 -6.91 19.63
C TYR A 59 -35.53 -7.35 19.65
N ASP A 60 -35.29 -8.65 19.81
CA ASP A 60 -33.96 -9.23 19.98
C ASP A 60 -33.09 -9.10 18.71
N GLY A 61 -33.68 -9.33 17.52
CA GLY A 61 -32.95 -9.21 16.25
C GLY A 61 -32.68 -7.76 15.81
N ILE A 62 -33.61 -6.85 16.07
CA ILE A 62 -33.46 -5.42 15.71
C ILE A 62 -32.40 -4.77 16.60
N GLY A 63 -32.41 -5.06 17.90
CA GLY A 63 -31.41 -4.54 18.84
C GLY A 63 -29.99 -4.96 18.47
N LEU A 64 -29.77 -6.24 18.17
CA LEU A 64 -28.45 -6.74 17.77
C LEU A 64 -27.93 -6.08 16.48
N PHE A 65 -28.81 -5.90 15.48
CA PHE A 65 -28.42 -5.24 14.23
C PHE A 65 -28.00 -3.79 14.45
N ILE A 66 -28.74 -3.03 15.25
CA ILE A 66 -28.39 -1.64 15.59
C ILE A 66 -27.03 -1.60 16.31
N ILE A 67 -26.78 -2.51 17.25
CA ILE A 67 -25.50 -2.59 17.96
C ILE A 67 -24.34 -2.83 16.98
N LEU A 68 -24.48 -3.78 16.05
CA LEU A 68 -23.45 -4.07 15.05
C LEU A 68 -23.19 -2.89 14.11
N LEU A 69 -24.23 -2.16 13.70
CA LEU A 69 -24.07 -0.94 12.89
C LEU A 69 -23.30 0.13 13.65
N VAL A 70 -23.65 0.40 14.91
CA VAL A 70 -22.97 1.40 15.73
C VAL A 70 -21.50 1.02 15.94
N VAL A 71 -21.22 -0.24 16.28
CA VAL A 71 -19.84 -0.73 16.42
C VAL A 71 -19.05 -0.54 15.14
N THR A 72 -19.63 -0.86 13.98
CA THR A 72 -18.96 -0.73 12.68
C THR A 72 -18.63 0.74 12.37
N ILE A 73 -19.55 1.66 12.65
CA ILE A 73 -19.33 3.10 12.46
C ILE A 73 -18.16 3.60 13.32
N ILE A 74 -18.04 3.11 14.55
CA ILE A 74 -16.98 3.52 15.49
C ILE A 74 -15.62 2.91 15.12
N VAL A 75 -15.58 1.64 14.71
CA VAL A 75 -14.33 0.91 14.46
C VAL A 75 -13.73 1.25 13.09
N ASN A 76 -14.56 1.51 12.08
CA ASN A 76 -14.10 1.78 10.72
C ASN A 76 -13.06 2.92 10.58
N PRO A 77 -13.23 4.12 11.19
CA PRO A 77 -12.23 5.19 11.06
C PRO A 77 -10.87 4.81 11.64
N VAL A 78 -10.83 4.00 12.70
CA VAL A 78 -9.59 3.49 13.30
C VAL A 78 -8.90 2.50 12.36
N PHE A 79 -9.67 1.66 11.67
CA PHE A 79 -9.10 0.70 10.73
C PHE A 79 -8.50 1.39 9.49
N ILE A 80 -9.18 2.41 8.96
CA ILE A 80 -8.69 3.18 7.80
C ILE A 80 -7.36 3.89 8.14
N SER A 81 -7.27 4.52 9.31
CA SER A 81 -6.04 5.20 9.73
C SER A 81 -4.90 4.19 9.97
N ALA A 82 -5.18 3.07 10.62
CA ALA A 82 -4.20 2.01 10.83
C ALA A 82 -3.68 1.42 9.51
N GLN A 83 -4.55 1.23 8.52
CA GLN A 83 -4.16 0.72 7.20
C GLN A 83 -3.23 1.70 6.46
N ALA A 84 -3.50 3.00 6.53
CA ALA A 84 -2.63 4.02 5.94
C ALA A 84 -1.23 3.99 6.57
N VAL A 85 -1.13 3.91 7.90
CA VAL A 85 0.15 3.81 8.61
C VAL A 85 0.91 2.52 8.23
N SER A 86 0.21 1.39 8.13
CA SER A 86 0.82 0.12 7.71
C SER A 86 1.34 0.18 6.27
N THR A 87 0.60 0.81 5.37
CA THR A 87 1.00 1.00 3.97
C THR A 87 2.25 1.87 3.88
N ASN A 88 2.29 2.98 4.62
CA ASN A 88 3.44 3.88 4.69
C ASN A 88 4.68 3.14 5.21
N ALA A 89 4.54 2.38 6.30
CA ALA A 89 5.64 1.59 6.86
C ALA A 89 6.16 0.54 5.86
N THR A 90 5.26 -0.07 5.08
CA THR A 90 5.61 -1.05 4.05
C THR A 90 6.40 -0.39 2.91
N CYS A 91 5.92 0.73 2.34
CA CYS A 91 6.65 1.42 1.27
C CYS A 91 7.99 1.97 1.73
N MET A 92 8.07 2.47 2.97
CA MET A 92 9.34 2.87 3.59
C MET A 92 10.30 1.68 3.73
N SER A 93 9.81 0.50 4.13
CA SER A 93 10.62 -0.71 4.25
C SER A 93 11.15 -1.18 2.88
N HIS A 94 10.31 -1.18 1.84
CA HIS A 94 10.75 -1.52 0.49
C HIS A 94 11.83 -0.57 0.00
N LEU A 95 11.64 0.74 0.21
CA LEU A 95 12.63 1.73 -0.19
C LEU A 95 13.95 1.60 0.59
N LYS A 96 13.87 1.27 1.89
CA LYS A 96 15.05 0.99 2.71
C LYS A 96 15.81 -0.23 2.23
N GLN A 97 15.09 -1.29 1.85
CA GLN A 97 15.70 -2.49 1.26
C GLN A 97 16.41 -2.12 -0.04
N LEU A 98 15.74 -1.42 -0.96
CA LEU A 98 16.36 -0.97 -2.22
C LEU A 98 17.59 -0.08 -2.00
N GLY A 99 17.52 0.89 -1.08
CA GLY A 99 18.64 1.76 -0.74
C GLY A 99 19.83 0.97 -0.18
N ASN A 100 19.57 0.00 0.70
CA ASN A 100 20.61 -0.86 1.26
C ASN A 100 21.25 -1.78 0.21
N GLU A 101 20.45 -2.35 -0.69
CA GLU A 101 20.96 -3.20 -1.78
C GLU A 101 21.85 -2.43 -2.76
N LEU A 102 21.57 -1.15 -3.00
CA LEU A 102 22.44 -0.30 -3.82
C LEU A 102 23.78 -0.01 -3.16
N ILE A 103 23.81 0.13 -1.83
CA ILE A 103 25.06 0.28 -1.08
C ILE A 103 25.86 -1.02 -1.07
N ILE A 104 25.18 -2.17 -0.90
CA ILE A 104 25.84 -3.48 -1.02
C ILE A 104 26.41 -3.66 -2.43
N TYR A 105 25.63 -3.31 -3.46
CA TYR A 105 26.09 -3.34 -4.85
C TYR A 105 27.33 -2.46 -5.03
N SER A 106 27.35 -1.23 -4.49
CA SER A 106 28.50 -0.35 -4.66
C SER A 106 29.75 -0.91 -3.98
N CYS A 107 29.62 -1.59 -2.83
CA CYS A 107 30.75 -2.26 -2.18
C CYS A 107 31.38 -3.35 -3.06
N ASP A 108 30.60 -4.03 -3.90
CA ASP A 108 31.08 -5.06 -4.83
C ASP A 108 31.66 -4.47 -6.14
N PHE A 109 31.34 -3.22 -6.47
CA PHE A 109 31.64 -2.59 -7.76
C PHE A 109 32.40 -1.26 -7.62
N ASP A 110 33.51 -1.26 -6.86
CA ASP A 110 34.42 -0.10 -6.70
C ASP A 110 33.69 1.20 -6.32
N ASP A 111 32.75 1.12 -5.39
CA ASP A 111 31.86 2.19 -4.95
C ASP A 111 30.90 2.75 -6.02
N HIS A 112 30.79 2.10 -7.19
CA HIS A 112 29.90 2.56 -8.26
C HIS A 112 28.47 2.08 -8.08
N LEU A 113 27.52 2.99 -8.25
CA LEU A 113 26.12 2.65 -8.42
C LEU A 113 25.88 1.94 -9.77
N PRO A 114 24.81 1.14 -9.87
CA PRO A 114 24.50 0.43 -11.09
C PRO A 114 24.18 1.39 -12.26
N PRO A 115 24.35 0.92 -13.52
CA PRO A 115 24.07 1.71 -14.70
C PRO A 115 22.57 1.99 -14.85
N ARG A 116 22.27 3.11 -15.51
CA ARG A 116 20.93 3.69 -15.69
C ARG A 116 19.87 2.68 -16.15
N ASP A 117 20.16 1.94 -17.22
CA ASP A 117 19.12 1.20 -17.96
C ASP A 117 18.68 -0.11 -17.31
N HIS A 118 19.45 -0.61 -16.34
CA HIS A 118 19.28 -1.97 -15.81
C HIS A 118 19.49 -2.05 -14.30
N TRP A 119 19.32 -0.94 -13.59
CA TRP A 119 19.69 -0.84 -12.18
C TRP A 119 18.93 -1.80 -11.26
N LEU A 120 17.64 -2.07 -11.51
CA LEU A 120 16.84 -3.02 -10.73
C LEU A 120 17.24 -4.48 -10.99
N SER A 121 17.78 -4.76 -12.18
CA SER A 121 18.26 -6.11 -12.52
C SER A 121 19.63 -6.43 -11.92
N ARG A 122 20.37 -5.39 -11.48
CA ARG A 122 21.74 -5.50 -10.96
C ARG A 122 21.82 -5.69 -9.45
N ILE A 123 20.76 -5.34 -8.73
CA ILE A 123 20.66 -5.54 -7.28
C ILE A 123 20.19 -6.96 -6.95
N TYR A 124 20.81 -7.58 -5.94
CA TYR A 124 20.62 -9.00 -5.62
C TYR A 124 19.24 -9.28 -5.01
N ASN A 125 18.82 -8.50 -4.01
CA ASN A 125 17.59 -8.73 -3.26
C ASN A 125 16.68 -7.50 -3.25
N LYS A 126 16.10 -7.20 -4.41
CA LYS A 126 15.24 -6.02 -4.62
C LYS A 126 13.95 -5.97 -3.80
N GLY A 127 13.57 -7.06 -3.12
CA GLY A 127 12.28 -7.15 -2.44
C GLY A 127 11.11 -6.86 -3.39
N SER A 128 10.09 -6.15 -2.90
CA SER A 128 9.01 -5.62 -3.75
C SER A 128 9.39 -4.25 -4.31
N THR A 129 9.40 -4.13 -5.64
CA THR A 129 9.61 -2.86 -6.36
C THR A 129 8.32 -2.04 -6.52
N ILE A 130 7.24 -2.48 -5.87
CA ILE A 130 5.92 -1.87 -5.92
C ILE A 130 5.56 -1.38 -4.52
N CYS A 131 5.17 -0.12 -4.45
CA CYS A 131 4.55 0.48 -3.28
C CYS A 131 3.04 0.20 -3.33
N PRO A 132 2.42 -0.38 -2.28
CA PRO A 132 0.98 -0.66 -2.30
C PRO A 132 0.07 0.58 -2.47
N ALA A 133 0.58 1.78 -2.20
CA ALA A 133 -0.14 3.04 -2.45
C ALA A 133 0.00 3.55 -3.91
N SER A 134 0.94 3.01 -4.69
CA SER A 134 1.17 3.42 -6.07
C SER A 134 0.14 2.81 -7.01
N LYS A 135 -0.23 3.56 -8.05
CA LYS A 135 -1.08 3.06 -9.15
C LYS A 135 -0.26 2.47 -10.29
N ALA A 136 1.06 2.62 -10.24
CA ALA A 136 1.96 2.22 -11.31
C ALA A 136 2.62 0.87 -11.01
N PRO A 137 2.99 0.09 -12.05
CA PRO A 137 3.67 -1.19 -11.87
C PRO A 137 5.10 -1.04 -11.34
N TYR A 138 5.70 0.15 -11.41
CA TYR A 138 7.01 0.45 -10.84
C TYR A 138 6.93 1.72 -9.98
N SER A 139 7.28 1.59 -8.71
CA SER A 139 7.03 2.64 -7.71
C SER A 139 8.28 3.34 -7.18
N TYR A 140 9.47 2.94 -7.63
CA TYR A 140 10.74 3.46 -7.15
C TYR A 140 11.68 3.71 -8.31
N ALA A 141 12.31 4.88 -8.35
CA ALA A 141 13.26 5.29 -9.38
C ALA A 141 14.62 5.64 -8.79
N LEU A 142 15.67 5.33 -9.55
CA LEU A 142 17.04 5.76 -9.26
C LEU A 142 17.25 7.20 -9.72
N ASN A 143 18.00 7.99 -8.95
CA ASN A 143 18.43 9.31 -9.39
C ASN A 143 19.34 9.18 -10.61
N GLU A 144 18.90 9.75 -11.73
CA GLU A 144 19.62 9.60 -13.00
C GLU A 144 21.01 10.23 -12.98
N ARG A 145 21.25 11.21 -12.10
CA ARG A 145 22.57 11.86 -11.97
C ARG A 145 23.56 11.04 -11.15
N LEU A 146 23.08 10.04 -10.42
CA LEU A 146 23.89 9.11 -9.65
C LEU A 146 24.08 7.75 -10.33
N ALA A 147 23.29 7.45 -11.35
CA ALA A 147 23.42 6.19 -12.09
C ALA A 147 24.85 6.03 -12.65
N GLY A 148 25.53 4.94 -12.30
CA GLY A 148 26.91 4.68 -12.70
C GLY A 148 27.97 5.56 -12.03
N LYS A 149 27.62 6.39 -11.04
CA LYS A 149 28.58 7.25 -10.32
C LYS A 149 29.10 6.56 -9.07
N SER A 150 30.32 6.90 -8.68
CA SER A 150 30.90 6.45 -7.42
C SER A 150 30.27 7.19 -6.24
N LEU A 151 29.86 6.44 -5.21
CA LEU A 151 29.40 7.01 -3.95
C LEU A 151 30.51 7.74 -3.19
N ALA A 152 31.77 7.34 -3.39
CA ALA A 152 32.94 7.95 -2.77
C ALA A 152 33.22 9.37 -3.30
N GLU A 153 32.73 9.71 -4.50
CA GLU A 153 32.87 11.05 -5.09
C GLU A 153 31.85 12.06 -4.54
N LEU A 154 30.89 11.64 -3.71
CA LEU A 154 29.83 12.51 -3.21
C LEU A 154 30.30 13.34 -2.02
N GLU A 155 30.15 14.67 -2.10
CA GLU A 155 30.51 15.58 -1.01
C GLU A 155 29.61 15.38 0.22
N ILE A 156 28.30 15.20 0.00
CA ILE A 156 27.31 15.09 1.09
C ILE A 156 26.36 13.91 0.83
N PRO A 157 26.80 12.64 1.05
CA PRO A 157 25.97 11.46 0.82
C PRO A 157 24.69 11.45 1.67
N GLY A 158 24.75 12.05 2.86
CA GLY A 158 23.61 12.12 3.80
C GLY A 158 22.50 13.10 3.41
N GLU A 159 22.70 13.92 2.37
CA GLU A 159 21.67 14.82 1.84
C GLU A 159 21.38 14.57 0.36
N THR A 160 22.12 13.65 -0.28
CA THR A 160 21.99 13.38 -1.72
C THR A 160 20.94 12.29 -1.95
N VAL A 161 19.93 12.60 -2.76
CA VAL A 161 18.85 11.67 -3.13
C VAL A 161 19.38 10.57 -4.04
N MET A 162 19.28 9.32 -3.61
CA MET A 162 19.73 8.15 -4.38
C MET A 162 18.57 7.42 -5.06
N VAL A 163 17.56 7.01 -4.30
CA VAL A 163 16.34 6.38 -4.84
C VAL A 163 15.13 7.09 -4.26
N PHE A 164 14.06 7.22 -5.02
CA PHE A 164 12.87 7.93 -4.59
C PHE A 164 11.61 7.25 -5.12
N GLU A 165 10.47 7.49 -4.46
CA GLU A 165 9.18 7.03 -4.95
C GLU A 165 8.79 7.74 -6.25
N CYS A 166 8.33 6.97 -7.22
CA CYS A 166 7.85 7.46 -8.51
C CYS A 166 6.59 6.70 -8.96
N GLU A 167 6.00 7.11 -10.08
CA GLU A 167 4.97 6.34 -10.77
C GLU A 167 5.41 6.11 -12.21
N SER A 168 5.94 4.91 -12.50
CA SER A 168 6.43 4.56 -13.83
C SER A 168 5.71 3.35 -14.43
N GLN A 169 5.40 3.43 -15.72
CA GLN A 169 4.89 2.32 -16.52
C GLN A 169 6.01 1.46 -17.10
N VAL A 170 7.25 1.98 -17.11
CA VAL A 170 8.43 1.28 -17.65
C VAL A 170 9.31 0.74 -16.51
N PRO A 171 9.95 -0.43 -16.72
CA PRO A 171 10.92 -0.97 -15.77
C PRO A 171 12.14 -0.06 -15.64
N ASP A 172 12.96 -0.33 -14.61
CA ASP A 172 14.20 0.41 -14.32
C ASP A 172 14.01 1.94 -14.37
N PRO A 173 12.98 2.50 -13.72
CA PRO A 173 12.72 3.92 -13.85
C PRO A 173 13.87 4.71 -13.24
N VAL A 174 14.21 5.78 -13.93
CA VAL A 174 15.24 6.74 -13.54
C VAL A 174 14.71 8.15 -13.75
N GLY A 175 15.20 9.10 -12.97
CA GLY A 175 14.90 10.51 -13.19
C GLY A 175 15.39 11.43 -12.09
N ASP A 176 14.77 12.59 -12.02
CA ASP A 176 15.09 13.66 -11.10
C ASP A 176 13.85 14.03 -10.25
N LYS A 177 13.91 15.21 -9.61
CA LYS A 177 12.84 15.76 -8.76
C LYS A 177 11.48 15.81 -9.46
N THR A 178 11.44 15.93 -10.78
CA THR A 178 10.18 16.04 -11.54
C THR A 178 9.37 14.74 -11.52
N LYS A 179 10.05 13.59 -11.40
CA LYS A 179 9.41 12.26 -11.34
C LYS A 179 9.04 11.82 -9.93
N PHE A 180 9.36 12.62 -8.91
CA PHE A 180 9.00 12.32 -7.52
C PHE A 180 7.49 12.23 -7.35
N ALA A 181 7.04 11.09 -6.83
CA ALA A 181 5.67 10.81 -6.47
C ALA A 181 5.49 10.88 -4.95
N ALA A 182 4.29 11.27 -4.54
CA ALA A 182 3.93 11.38 -3.12
C ALA A 182 2.58 10.70 -2.87
N PRO A 183 2.51 9.36 -3.00
CA PRO A 183 1.24 8.63 -2.98
C PRO A 183 0.62 8.55 -1.57
N HIS A 184 1.37 8.91 -0.52
CA HIS A 184 0.97 8.76 0.89
C HIS A 184 0.31 10.03 1.44
N GLY A 185 -0.80 10.45 0.83
CA GLY A 185 -1.50 11.67 1.25
C GLY A 185 -0.67 12.95 1.04
N GLY A 186 0.13 12.99 -0.04
CA GLY A 186 1.01 14.10 -0.35
C GLY A 186 2.43 13.97 0.21
N LEU A 187 2.73 12.87 0.91
CA LEU A 187 4.09 12.47 1.30
C LEU A 187 4.61 11.37 0.36
N GLY A 188 5.90 11.44 0.06
CA GLY A 188 6.65 10.39 -0.64
C GLY A 188 7.94 10.08 0.11
N PHE A 189 8.44 8.87 -0.07
CA PHE A 189 9.68 8.41 0.55
C PHE A 189 10.88 8.57 -0.39
N ILE A 190 12.02 8.87 0.21
CA ILE A 190 13.31 9.06 -0.47
C ILE A 190 14.39 8.30 0.31
N ALA A 191 15.19 7.50 -0.36
CA ALA A 191 16.44 6.95 0.15
C ALA A 191 17.61 7.82 -0.27
N LEU A 192 18.42 8.23 0.70
CA LEU A 192 19.62 9.04 0.52
C LEU A 192 20.83 8.14 0.25
N ALA A 193 21.90 8.70 -0.30
CA ALA A 193 23.10 7.95 -0.69
C ALA A 193 23.83 7.30 0.51
N ASN A 194 23.56 7.72 1.73
CA ASN A 194 24.03 7.06 2.96
C ASN A 194 23.10 5.91 3.44
N GLY A 195 22.02 5.60 2.72
CA GLY A 195 21.06 4.55 3.06
C GLY A 195 19.95 4.98 4.03
N ALA A 196 19.96 6.22 4.51
CA ALA A 196 18.87 6.76 5.30
C ALA A 196 17.61 6.91 4.44
N VAL A 197 16.44 6.65 5.01
CA VAL A 197 15.14 6.88 4.35
C VAL A 197 14.40 7.99 5.07
N VAL A 198 13.93 8.95 4.29
CA VAL A 198 13.22 10.15 4.74
C VAL A 198 11.90 10.27 3.99
N ASN A 199 10.93 10.99 4.56
CA ASN A 199 9.69 11.33 3.88
C ASN A 199 9.66 12.83 3.58
N GLU A 200 9.09 13.18 2.44
CA GLU A 200 9.02 14.56 1.97
C GLU A 200 7.69 14.83 1.28
N LYS A 201 7.22 16.07 1.39
CA LYS A 201 6.10 16.52 0.55
C LYS A 201 6.62 16.89 -0.82
N LYS A 202 5.82 16.61 -1.85
CA LYS A 202 6.18 16.96 -3.24
C LYS A 202 6.51 18.45 -3.46
N SER A 203 5.83 19.35 -2.73
CA SER A 203 6.05 20.80 -2.81
C SER A 203 7.25 21.31 -2.02
N GLU A 204 7.78 20.54 -1.06
CA GLU A 204 8.75 21.00 -0.06
C GLU A 204 10.07 20.24 -0.12
N VAL A 205 10.38 19.52 -1.21
CA VAL A 205 11.57 18.65 -1.23
C VAL A 205 12.88 19.42 -1.01
N LYS A 206 13.51 19.16 0.15
CA LYS A 206 14.72 19.85 0.66
C LYS A 206 16.05 19.24 0.22
N TYR A 207 16.09 17.93 0.01
CA TYR A 207 17.32 17.19 -0.25
C TYR A 207 17.93 17.48 -1.63
N ASN A 208 19.21 17.16 -1.77
CA ASN A 208 19.97 17.44 -2.97
C ASN A 208 19.69 16.38 -4.06
N TRP A 209 19.11 16.82 -5.18
CA TRP A 209 18.86 15.97 -6.36
C TRP A 209 20.01 16.01 -7.37
N THR A 210 20.87 17.02 -7.27
CA THR A 210 22.03 17.19 -8.15
C THR A 210 23.29 17.01 -7.31
N PRO A 211 23.91 15.82 -7.34
CA PRO A 211 25.07 15.54 -6.49
C PRO A 211 26.17 16.55 -6.75
N THR A 212 26.71 17.13 -5.68
CA THR A 212 27.98 17.86 -5.74
C THR A 212 29.09 16.83 -5.60
N LEU A 213 29.94 16.76 -6.61
CA LEU A 213 31.08 15.84 -6.62
C LEU A 213 32.28 16.54 -6.01
N ILE A 214 33.01 15.83 -5.16
CA ILE A 214 34.36 16.20 -4.75
C ILE A 214 35.18 16.16 -6.04
N SER A 215 35.68 17.32 -6.49
CA SER A 215 36.56 17.36 -7.66
C SER A 215 37.66 16.32 -7.46
N PRO A 216 37.94 15.44 -8.43
CA PRO A 216 39.05 14.52 -8.30
C PRO A 216 40.28 15.35 -7.98
N ALA A 217 41.00 14.96 -6.92
CA ALA A 217 42.34 15.48 -6.71
C ALA A 217 43.08 15.20 -8.02
N ILE A 218 43.46 16.26 -8.73
CA ILE A 218 44.32 16.14 -9.89
C ILE A 218 45.63 15.60 -9.29
N ASP A 219 45.84 14.29 -9.39
CA ASP A 219 47.16 13.70 -9.17
C ASP A 219 48.10 14.37 -10.19
N GLN A 220 48.87 15.34 -9.69
CA GLN A 220 49.98 15.98 -10.40
C GLN A 220 51.23 15.11 -10.31
#